data_AF-A0A847AD06-F1
#
_entry.id   AF-A0A847AD06-F1
#
_cell.length_a   1.000
_cell.length_b   1.000
_cell.length_c   1.000
_cell.angle_alpha   90.00
_cell.angle_beta   90.00
_cell.angle_gamma   90.00
#
_symmetry.space_group_name_H-M   'P 1'
#
loop_
_entity.id
_entity.type
_entity.pdbx_description
1 polymer ?
#
loop_
_entity_poly.entity_id
_entity_poly.type
_entity_poly.pdbx_seq_one_letter_code
_entity_poly.pdbx_strand_id
1 'polypeptide(L)'
;MKSAEFSVIDDDPGLRELLEKTRQVGRALQSRWEGSKPDYNKLAKLLGEFSTANVYLIGRDGKILGHSWISEYHSEEISNFLEEGYMPEPFVEKMNQHRETVLSETDAYLYDDEAGETPEKHMLYIP
;
A
#
# COMPACT_ATOMS: atom_id res chain seq x y z
N MET A 1 -15.90 29.79 -20.45
CA MET A 1 -15.98 28.79 -19.34
C MET A 1 -15.47 27.45 -19.87
N LYS A 2 -14.60 26.75 -19.12
CA LYS A 2 -13.95 25.43 -19.37
C LYS A 2 -12.57 25.30 -20.06
N SER A 3 -11.87 26.37 -20.43
CA SER A 3 -10.54 26.23 -21.10
C SER A 3 -9.32 26.50 -20.22
N ALA A 4 -9.46 27.13 -19.05
CA ALA A 4 -8.32 27.53 -18.22
C ALA A 4 -7.86 26.48 -17.19
N GLU A 5 -8.70 25.51 -16.82
CA GLU A 5 -8.33 24.49 -15.81
C GLU A 5 -7.48 23.35 -16.39
N PHE A 6 -7.52 23.10 -17.70
CA PHE A 6 -6.74 22.02 -18.32
C PHE A 6 -5.28 22.40 -18.60
N SER A 7 -4.93 23.70 -18.70
CA SER A 7 -3.55 24.11 -18.99
C SER A 7 -2.63 23.94 -17.78
N VAL A 8 -3.17 24.04 -16.56
CA VAL A 8 -2.39 23.99 -15.32
C VAL A 8 -1.68 22.64 -15.12
N ILE A 9 -2.26 21.55 -15.62
CA ILE A 9 -1.71 20.19 -15.45
C ILE A 9 -0.55 19.92 -16.42
N ASP A 10 -0.55 20.52 -17.61
CA ASP A 10 0.53 20.33 -18.59
C ASP A 10 1.74 21.23 -18.31
N ASP A 11 1.54 22.37 -17.65
CA ASP A 11 2.61 23.33 -17.33
C ASP A 11 3.38 22.98 -16.04
N ASP A 12 2.87 22.06 -15.21
CA ASP A 12 3.55 21.56 -14.00
C ASP A 12 3.94 20.08 -14.16
N PRO A 13 5.24 19.77 -14.31
CA PRO A 13 5.69 18.40 -14.51
C PRO A 13 5.36 17.48 -13.33
N GLY A 14 5.28 18.00 -12.09
CA GLY A 14 4.94 17.23 -10.91
C GLY A 14 3.45 16.86 -10.87
N LEU A 15 2.56 17.79 -11.23
CA LEU A 15 1.12 17.50 -11.36
C LEU A 15 0.85 16.49 -12.48
N ARG A 16 1.60 16.58 -13.58
CA ARG A 16 1.49 15.62 -14.67
C ARG A 16 1.91 14.22 -14.25
N GLU A 17 3.04 14.10 -13.54
CA GLU A 17 3.53 12.83 -13.01
C GLU A 17 2.53 12.22 -12.00
N LEU A 18 2.00 13.02 -11.07
CA LEU A 18 0.99 12.56 -10.12
C LEU A 18 -0.26 12.03 -10.83
N LEU A 19 -0.76 12.76 -11.84
CA LEU A 19 -1.92 12.34 -12.61
C LEU A 19 -1.66 11.05 -13.39
N GLU A 20 -0.46 10.90 -13.97
CA GLU A 20 -0.04 9.66 -14.63
C GLU A 20 -0.02 8.49 -13.65
N LYS A 21 0.55 8.67 -12.46
CA LYS A 21 0.57 7.67 -11.37
C LYS A 21 -0.85 7.31 -10.92
N THR A 22 -1.71 8.29 -10.64
CA THR A 22 -3.11 8.05 -10.26
C THR A 22 -3.88 7.31 -11.35
N ARG A 23 -3.66 7.63 -12.63
CA ARG A 23 -4.28 6.91 -13.76
C ARG A 23 -3.78 5.46 -13.85
N GLN A 24 -2.51 5.17 -13.52
CA GLN A 24 -2.00 3.80 -13.48
C GLN A 24 -2.70 2.97 -12.40
N VAL A 25 -2.87 3.53 -11.19
CA VAL A 25 -3.67 2.90 -10.12
C VAL A 25 -5.10 2.67 -10.59
N GLY A 26 -5.74 3.70 -11.15
CA GLY A 26 -7.11 3.62 -11.67
C GLY A 26 -7.28 2.51 -12.69
N ARG A 27 -6.34 2.37 -13.64
CA ARG A 27 -6.36 1.25 -14.61
C ARG A 27 -6.18 -0.11 -13.94
N ALA A 28 -5.32 -0.24 -12.92
CA ALA A 28 -5.16 -1.51 -12.21
C ALA A 28 -6.47 -1.95 -11.52
N LEU A 29 -7.16 -1.01 -10.89
CA LEU A 29 -8.48 -1.23 -10.28
C LEU A 29 -9.58 -1.51 -11.31
N GLN A 30 -9.58 -0.77 -12.42
CA GLN A 30 -10.61 -0.83 -13.47
C GLN A 30 -10.34 -1.88 -14.56
N SER A 31 -9.25 -2.66 -14.45
CA SER A 31 -8.75 -3.56 -15.51
C SER A 31 -9.66 -4.75 -15.87
N ARG A 32 -10.97 -4.70 -15.56
CA ARG A 32 -11.85 -5.85 -15.73
C ARG A 32 -13.19 -5.56 -16.40
N TRP A 33 -13.54 -6.55 -17.22
CA TRP A 33 -14.90 -6.93 -17.57
C TRP A 33 -15.64 -7.37 -16.30
N GLU A 34 -16.92 -7.03 -16.25
CA GLU A 34 -17.84 -7.18 -15.12
C GLU A 34 -17.67 -8.52 -14.35
N GLY A 35 -17.38 -8.44 -13.05
CA GLY A 35 -17.46 -9.58 -12.13
C GLY A 35 -16.15 -10.26 -11.71
N SER A 36 -14.98 -9.71 -12.04
CA SER A 36 -13.71 -10.36 -11.69
C SER A 36 -12.87 -9.58 -10.67
N LYS A 37 -12.09 -10.26 -9.80
CA LYS A 37 -11.40 -9.63 -8.64
C LYS A 37 -10.17 -8.83 -9.08
N PRO A 38 -9.95 -7.57 -8.66
CA PRO A 38 -8.77 -6.78 -9.03
C PRO A 38 -7.46 -7.55 -8.85
N ASP A 39 -6.46 -7.25 -9.69
CA ASP A 39 -5.11 -7.78 -9.51
C ASP A 39 -4.43 -7.05 -8.35
N TYR A 40 -4.66 -7.55 -7.13
CA TYR A 40 -4.14 -6.98 -5.89
C TYR A 40 -2.61 -6.98 -5.85
N ASN A 41 -1.94 -7.94 -6.48
CA ASN A 41 -0.47 -7.94 -6.55
C ASN A 41 0.05 -6.79 -7.42
N LYS A 42 -0.56 -6.56 -8.59
CA LYS A 42 -0.22 -5.41 -9.42
C LYS A 42 -0.52 -4.09 -8.71
N LEU A 43 -1.64 -4.01 -8.00
CA LEU A 43 -2.00 -2.84 -7.22
C LEU A 43 -0.98 -2.56 -6.11
N ALA A 44 -0.61 -3.57 -5.32
CA ALA A 44 0.36 -3.43 -4.24
C ALA A 44 1.72 -2.95 -4.75
N LYS A 45 2.18 -3.48 -5.90
CA LYS A 45 3.42 -3.03 -6.54
C LYS A 45 3.37 -1.56 -6.97
N LEU A 46 2.29 -1.15 -7.66
CA LEU A 46 2.12 0.24 -8.07
C LEU A 46 2.08 1.19 -6.87
N LEU A 47 1.36 0.82 -5.80
CA LEU A 47 1.32 1.60 -4.57
C LEU A 47 2.70 1.70 -3.94
N GLY A 48 3.42 0.58 -3.81
CA GLY A 48 4.77 0.56 -3.23
C GLY A 48 5.79 1.37 -4.04
N GLU A 49 5.73 1.32 -5.37
CA GLU A 49 6.56 2.15 -6.26
C GLU A 49 6.24 3.65 -6.09
N PHE A 50 4.96 4.03 -5.98
CA PHE A 50 4.57 5.44 -5.88
C PHE A 50 4.79 6.05 -4.51
N SER A 51 4.57 5.28 -3.44
CA SER A 51 4.78 5.75 -2.07
C SER A 51 6.20 5.49 -1.57
N THR A 52 7.02 4.75 -2.33
CA THR A 52 8.35 4.30 -1.88
C THR A 52 8.25 3.63 -0.50
N ALA A 53 7.25 2.75 -0.35
CA ALA A 53 6.90 2.11 0.92
C ALA A 53 6.63 0.62 0.72
N ASN A 54 6.76 -0.16 1.80
CA ASN A 54 6.21 -1.50 1.84
C ASN A 54 4.68 -1.40 1.87
N VAL A 55 4.01 -2.24 1.09
CA VAL A 55 2.55 -2.24 0.98
C VAL A 55 2.01 -3.64 1.19
N TYR A 56 0.98 -3.76 2.01
CA TYR A 56 0.25 -5.01 2.25
C TYR A 56 -1.24 -4.73 2.07
N LEU A 57 -1.90 -5.51 1.21
CA LEU A 57 -3.34 -5.49 1.01
C LEU A 57 -3.93 -6.70 1.72
N ILE A 58 -4.69 -6.44 2.78
CA ILE A 58 -5.18 -7.46 3.71
C ILE A 58 -6.70 -7.46 3.70
N GLY A 59 -7.31 -8.63 3.57
CA GLY A 59 -8.74 -8.82 3.71
C GLY A 59 -9.18 -8.69 5.18
N ARG A 60 -10.47 -8.44 5.43
CA ARG A 60 -11.00 -8.36 6.80
C ARG A 60 -10.83 -9.65 7.61
N ASP A 61 -10.70 -10.77 6.90
CA ASP A 61 -10.42 -12.12 7.43
C ASP A 61 -8.92 -12.36 7.67
N GLY A 62 -8.06 -11.36 7.45
CA GLY A 62 -6.61 -11.47 7.60
C GLY A 62 -5.88 -12.02 6.38
N LYS A 63 -6.61 -12.42 5.34
CA LYS A 63 -6.00 -12.97 4.13
C LYS A 63 -5.17 -11.92 3.40
N ILE A 64 -3.93 -12.25 3.07
CA ILE A 64 -3.06 -11.37 2.29
C ILE A 64 -3.46 -11.48 0.82
N LEU A 65 -4.00 -10.39 0.26
CA LEU A 65 -4.47 -10.31 -1.12
C LEU A 65 -3.34 -9.94 -2.09
N GLY A 66 -2.40 -9.12 -1.63
CA GLY A 66 -1.23 -8.71 -2.37
C GLY A 66 -0.27 -7.92 -1.50
N HIS A 67 0.98 -7.85 -1.92
CA HIS A 67 2.04 -7.18 -1.18
C HIS A 67 3.14 -6.65 -2.11
N SER A 68 3.94 -5.71 -1.62
CA SER A 68 5.14 -5.19 -2.28
C SER A 68 6.14 -4.73 -1.24
N TRP A 69 7.42 -5.10 -1.43
CA TRP A 69 8.52 -4.65 -0.59
C TRP A 69 9.48 -3.75 -1.37
N ILE A 70 10.06 -2.79 -0.66
CA ILE A 70 11.28 -2.12 -1.10
C ILE A 70 12.43 -3.11 -0.95
N SER A 71 13.34 -3.15 -1.92
CA SER A 71 14.44 -4.12 -1.99
C SER A 71 15.38 -4.16 -0.78
N GLU A 72 15.38 -3.11 0.04
CA GLU A 72 16.25 -2.98 1.23
C GLU A 72 15.57 -3.46 2.52
N TYR A 73 14.28 -3.78 2.49
CA TYR A 73 13.54 -4.24 3.66
C TYR A 73 13.61 -5.76 3.80
N HIS A 74 13.84 -6.21 5.04
CA HIS A 74 13.77 -7.62 5.42
C HIS A 74 13.13 -7.76 6.80
N SER A 75 12.30 -8.79 6.94
CA SER A 75 11.69 -9.24 8.19
C SER A 75 11.40 -10.72 8.05
N GLU A 76 11.95 -11.56 8.93
CA GLU A 76 11.68 -13.00 8.93
C GLU A 76 10.21 -13.27 9.28
N GLU A 77 9.67 -12.55 10.26
CA GLU A 77 8.28 -12.73 10.69
C GLU A 77 7.28 -12.39 9.59
N ILE A 78 7.43 -11.24 8.91
CA ILE A 78 6.55 -10.92 7.79
C ILE A 78 6.74 -11.93 6.64
N SER A 79 7.97 -12.37 6.36
CA SER A 79 8.21 -13.41 5.35
C SER A 79 7.37 -14.65 5.63
N ASN A 80 7.33 -15.11 6.88
CA ASN A 80 6.53 -16.25 7.30
C ASN A 80 5.03 -16.02 7.08
N PHE A 81 4.50 -14.84 7.45
CA PHE A 81 3.07 -14.52 7.22
C PHE A 81 2.72 -14.45 5.74
N LEU A 82 3.63 -13.96 4.90
CA LEU A 82 3.46 -13.91 3.45
C LEU A 82 3.43 -15.32 2.84
N GLU A 83 4.27 -16.23 3.33
CA GLU A 83 4.28 -17.64 2.92
C GLU A 83 3.01 -18.37 3.38
N GLU A 84 2.54 -18.13 4.61
CA GLU A 84 1.29 -18.67 5.14
C GLU A 84 0.06 -18.05 4.45
N GLY A 85 0.18 -16.82 3.93
CA GLY A 85 -0.86 -16.09 3.23
C GLY A 85 -1.89 -15.40 4.13
N TYR A 86 -1.65 -15.36 5.44
CA TYR A 86 -2.50 -14.73 6.43
C TYR A 86 -1.68 -13.89 7.42
N MET A 87 -2.22 -12.74 7.79
CA MET A 87 -1.69 -11.93 8.88
C MET A 87 -2.15 -12.47 10.24
N PRO A 88 -1.35 -12.28 11.30
CA PRO A 88 -1.70 -12.74 12.64
C PRO A 88 -2.97 -12.08 13.17
N GLU A 89 -3.84 -12.87 13.81
CA GLU A 89 -5.16 -12.45 14.28
C GLU A 89 -5.16 -11.16 15.12
N PRO A 90 -4.25 -10.95 16.10
CA PRO A 90 -4.22 -9.71 16.87
C PRO A 90 -3.99 -8.45 16.02
N PHE A 91 -3.19 -8.57 14.96
CA PHE A 91 -2.95 -7.46 14.03
C PHE A 91 -4.19 -7.17 13.18
N VAL A 92 -4.85 -8.21 12.69
CA VAL A 92 -6.05 -8.11 11.87
C VAL A 92 -7.21 -7.49 12.68
N GLU A 93 -7.39 -7.93 13.93
CA GLU A 93 -8.38 -7.34 14.84
C GLU A 93 -8.12 -5.85 15.07
N LYS A 94 -6.87 -5.47 15.34
CA LYS A 94 -6.48 -4.06 15.52
C LYS A 94 -6.73 -3.25 14.25
N MET A 95 -6.27 -3.73 13.10
CA MET A 95 -6.48 -3.08 11.79
C MET A 95 -7.96 -2.83 11.52
N ASN A 96 -8.82 -3.82 11.76
CA ASN A 96 -10.27 -3.74 11.52
C ASN A 96 -11.00 -2.73 12.43
N GLN A 97 -10.38 -2.25 13.51
CA GLN A 97 -10.96 -1.22 14.37
C GLN A 97 -10.84 0.19 13.78
N HIS A 98 -9.91 0.41 12.85
CA HIS A 98 -9.72 1.70 12.20
C HIS A 98 -10.80 1.94 11.13
N ARG A 99 -11.53 3.05 11.26
CA ARG A 99 -12.59 3.46 10.31
C ARG A 99 -12.18 4.62 9.40
N GLU A 100 -11.03 5.21 9.69
CA GLU A 100 -10.40 6.30 8.97
C GLU A 100 -8.91 5.99 8.83
N THR A 101 -8.20 6.74 7.98
CA THR A 101 -6.76 6.59 7.84
C THR A 101 -6.04 6.96 9.14
N VAL A 102 -5.14 6.09 9.61
CA VAL A 102 -4.39 6.29 10.86
C VAL A 102 -2.90 6.12 10.62
N LEU A 103 -2.11 7.07 11.11
CA LEU A 103 -0.65 6.97 11.17
C LEU A 103 -0.25 6.40 12.54
N SER A 104 0.60 5.39 12.55
CA SER A 104 1.15 4.76 13.76
C SER A 104 2.67 4.75 13.69
N GLU A 105 3.30 5.36 14.69
CA GLU A 105 4.77 5.35 14.84
C GLU A 105 5.24 4.05 15.52
N THR A 106 4.41 3.45 16.38
CA THR A 106 4.80 2.26 17.14
C THR A 106 4.66 0.98 16.33
N ASP A 107 3.62 0.87 15.51
CA ASP A 107 3.34 -0.37 14.76
C ASP A 107 4.28 -0.57 13.56
N ALA A 108 5.02 0.48 13.19
CA ALA A 108 6.01 0.45 12.13
C ALA A 108 7.15 -0.55 12.38
N TYR A 109 7.35 -0.94 13.64
CA TYR A 109 8.42 -1.83 14.09
C TYR A 109 7.92 -3.20 14.57
N LEU A 110 6.61 -3.49 14.45
CA LEU A 110 5.97 -4.63 15.12
C LEU A 110 6.59 -6.00 14.79
N TYR A 111 7.20 -6.11 13.61
CA TYR A 111 7.76 -7.34 13.06
C TYR A 111 9.17 -7.14 12.52
N ASP A 112 9.85 -6.07 12.91
CA ASP A 112 11.24 -5.87 12.52
C ASP A 112 12.13 -6.87 13.27
N ASP A 113 13.06 -7.51 12.55
CA ASP A 113 14.08 -8.35 13.17
C ASP A 113 14.93 -7.46 14.11
N GLU A 114 15.21 -7.90 15.34
CA GLU A 114 15.99 -7.11 16.31
C GLU A 114 17.41 -6.80 15.77
N ALA A 115 17.59 -5.62 15.18
CA ALA A 115 18.90 -5.19 14.69
C ALA A 115 19.08 -3.67 14.63
N GLY A 116 19.94 -3.14 15.50
CA GLY A 116 20.68 -1.88 15.28
C GLY A 116 19.89 -0.58 15.45
N GLU A 117 20.43 0.52 14.90
CA GLU A 117 19.75 1.81 14.83
C GLU A 117 18.47 1.65 13.99
N THR A 118 17.31 1.74 14.64
CA THR A 118 16.02 1.67 13.97
C THR A 118 15.81 2.97 13.19
N PRO A 119 15.76 2.92 11.85
CA PRO A 119 15.44 4.10 11.07
C PRO A 119 14.03 4.57 11.41
N GLU A 120 13.76 5.86 11.28
CA GLU A 120 12.44 6.42 11.56
C GLU A 120 11.41 5.86 10.55
N LYS A 121 10.61 4.89 11.00
CA LYS A 121 9.55 4.25 10.24
C LYS A 121 8.18 4.70 10.73
N HIS A 122 7.24 4.74 9.80
CA HIS A 122 5.84 5.01 10.09
C HIS A 122 4.98 3.95 9.40
N MET A 123 3.91 3.51 10.07
CA MET A 123 2.89 2.64 9.49
C MET A 123 1.62 3.46 9.23
N LEU A 124 1.04 3.31 8.04
CA LEU A 124 -0.21 3.95 7.65
C LEU A 124 -1.29 2.90 7.42
N TYR A 125 -2.34 2.92 8.24
CA TYR A 125 -3.53 2.10 8.04
C TYR A 125 -4.51 2.84 7.12
N ILE A 126 -4.94 2.18 6.04
CA ILE A 126 -5.94 2.68 5.11
C ILE A 126 -7.08 1.65 5.05
N PRO A 127 -8.25 1.93 5.66
CA PRO A 127 -9.39 1.01 5.72
C PRO A 127 -10.20 0.91 4.41
#